data_AF-A0A381REF5-F1
#
_entry.id   AF-A0A381REF5-F1
#
_cell.length_a   1.000
_cell.length_b   1.000
_cell.length_c   1.000
_cell.angle_alpha   90.00
_cell.angle_beta   90.00
_cell.angle_gamma   90.00
#
_symmetry.space_group_name_H-M   'P 1'
#
loop_
_entity.id
_entity.type
_entity.pdbx_description
1 polymer ?
#
loop_
_entity_poly.entity_id
_entity_poly.type
_entity_poly.pdbx_seq_one_letter_code
_entity_poly.pdbx_strand_id
1 'polypeptide(L)'
;ALDIDVRSTGIDFFTAGTYKWLLGGYGVAPFYVREELLERIGTDRFGSLNIAEELGQHRFRVYDDARKYGYATMGFGSVFQLRAALDYLLRVGVPNIEAHTVSLAQQLNTGLVGQGHDVWTPKDNRSPIVTFRHHRDIALVRSTLEEAGIRISFKAEGEELRAGIALFNNSDDIDKLLDVTGNWA
;
A
#
# COMPACT_ATOMS: atom_id res chain seq x y z
N ALA A 1 -2.78 -1.71 6.90
CA ALA A 1 -2.16 -2.83 6.13
C ALA A 1 -3.10 -4.01 6.25
N LEU A 2 -3.21 -4.85 5.21
CA LEU A 2 -4.06 -6.05 5.27
C LEU A 2 -3.20 -7.26 5.60
N ASP A 3 -3.69 -8.13 6.47
CA ASP A 3 -3.08 -9.42 6.73
C ASP A 3 -3.37 -10.37 5.56
N ILE A 4 -2.35 -10.66 4.76
CA ILE A 4 -2.45 -11.47 3.55
C ILE A 4 -1.39 -12.54 3.60
N ASP A 5 -1.82 -13.80 3.70
CA ASP A 5 -1.01 -14.96 3.38
C ASP A 5 -1.24 -15.32 1.91
N VAL A 6 -0.19 -15.14 1.09
CA VAL A 6 -0.26 -15.37 -0.36
C VAL A 6 -0.56 -16.83 -0.71
N ARG A 7 -0.17 -17.78 0.14
CA ARG A 7 -0.39 -19.21 -0.08
C ARG A 7 -1.82 -19.59 0.27
N SER A 8 -2.30 -19.24 1.46
CA SER A 8 -3.66 -19.58 1.89
C SER A 8 -4.73 -18.87 1.06
N THR A 9 -4.42 -17.69 0.53
CA THR A 9 -5.28 -16.93 -0.39
C THR A 9 -5.28 -17.53 -1.81
N GLY A 10 -4.33 -18.40 -2.13
CA GLY A 10 -4.20 -18.99 -3.45
C GLY A 10 -3.76 -17.98 -4.52
N ILE A 11 -2.88 -17.04 -4.15
CA ILE A 11 -2.34 -16.07 -5.10
C ILE A 11 -1.29 -16.75 -5.99
N ASP A 12 -1.34 -16.47 -7.29
CA ASP A 12 -0.36 -16.97 -8.25
C ASP A 12 0.87 -16.08 -8.34
N PHE A 13 0.66 -14.76 -8.35
CA PHE A 13 1.69 -13.74 -8.43
C PHE A 13 1.31 -12.57 -7.53
N PHE A 14 2.26 -12.06 -6.77
CA PHE A 14 2.05 -10.90 -5.90
C PHE A 14 3.23 -9.95 -5.96
N THR A 15 2.96 -8.66 -6.02
CA THR A 15 3.97 -7.62 -5.85
C THR A 15 3.41 -6.48 -5.01
N ALA A 16 4.30 -5.79 -4.30
CA ALA A 16 3.95 -4.65 -3.48
C ALA A 16 4.97 -3.53 -3.65
N GLY A 17 4.47 -2.29 -3.72
CA GLY A 17 5.31 -1.12 -3.51
C GLY A 17 5.67 -0.98 -2.03
N THR A 18 6.91 -0.61 -1.75
CA THR A 18 7.45 -0.52 -0.38
C THR A 18 7.30 0.86 0.26
N TYR A 19 7.28 1.91 -0.57
CA TYR A 19 7.21 3.33 -0.15
C TYR A 19 5.84 3.81 0.37
N LYS A 20 4.86 2.91 0.53
CA LYS A 20 3.52 3.24 1.03
C LYS A 20 3.29 2.54 2.37
N TRP A 21 2.39 1.56 2.39
CA TRP A 21 1.94 0.85 3.58
C TRP A 21 3.03 0.01 4.26
N LEU A 22 4.13 -0.28 3.56
CA LEU A 22 5.29 -0.98 4.12
C LEU A 22 6.32 -0.05 4.75
N LEU A 23 6.11 1.28 4.72
CA LEU A 23 6.98 2.30 5.32
C LEU A 23 8.46 2.23 4.88
N GLY A 24 8.73 1.56 3.77
CA GLY A 24 10.05 1.54 3.14
C GLY A 24 10.30 2.79 2.30
N GLY A 25 11.39 2.77 1.54
CA GLY A 25 11.71 3.78 0.53
C GLY A 25 11.42 3.31 -0.88
N TYR A 26 11.83 4.10 -1.87
CA TYR A 26 11.85 3.65 -3.26
C TYR A 26 13.06 2.72 -3.53
N GLY A 27 12.99 1.96 -4.62
CA GLY A 27 14.13 1.19 -5.16
C GLY A 27 14.16 -0.30 -4.86
N VAL A 28 13.22 -0.83 -4.07
CA VAL A 28 13.04 -2.28 -3.88
C VAL A 28 11.55 -2.62 -3.81
N ALA A 29 11.16 -3.78 -4.35
CA ALA A 29 9.80 -4.30 -4.29
C ALA A 29 9.82 -5.82 -4.08
N PRO A 30 9.02 -6.34 -3.13
CA PRO A 30 8.77 -7.77 -3.05
C PRO A 30 8.08 -8.28 -4.32
N PHE A 31 8.46 -9.48 -4.72
CA PHE A 31 7.79 -10.24 -5.77
C PHE A 31 7.66 -11.69 -5.30
N TYR A 32 6.44 -12.22 -5.40
CA TYR A 32 6.11 -13.60 -5.12
C TYR A 32 5.52 -14.23 -6.38
N VAL A 33 5.91 -15.47 -6.61
CA VAL A 33 5.38 -16.36 -7.64
C VAL A 33 5.12 -17.72 -6.99
N ARG A 34 3.96 -18.30 -7.28
CA ARG A 34 3.64 -19.68 -6.90
C ARG A 34 4.66 -20.62 -7.55
N GLU A 35 5.22 -21.51 -6.75
CA GLU A 35 6.29 -22.43 -7.15
C GLU A 35 5.94 -23.24 -8.41
N GLU A 36 4.72 -23.81 -8.46
CA GLU A 36 4.20 -24.57 -9.59
C GLU A 36 4.13 -23.78 -10.92
N LEU A 37 4.16 -22.45 -10.85
CA LEU A 37 4.08 -21.55 -12.01
C LEU A 37 5.44 -20.98 -12.40
N LEU A 38 6.52 -21.31 -11.69
CA LEU A 38 7.87 -20.82 -11.98
C LEU A 38 8.28 -21.14 -13.42
N GLU A 39 8.03 -22.35 -13.91
CA GLU A 39 8.40 -22.74 -15.28
C GLU A 39 7.62 -21.96 -16.35
N ARG A 40 6.40 -21.50 -16.03
CA ARG A 40 5.57 -20.71 -16.95
C ARG A 40 6.09 -19.28 -17.12
N ILE A 41 6.81 -18.76 -16.12
CA ILE A 41 7.39 -17.40 -16.18
C ILE A 41 8.89 -17.51 -16.38
N GLY A 42 9.29 -17.49 -17.65
CA GLY A 42 10.68 -17.36 -18.07
C GLY A 42 11.28 -16.02 -17.61
N THR A 43 12.60 -15.98 -17.50
CA THR A 43 13.31 -14.72 -17.26
C THR A 43 13.50 -13.96 -18.58
N ASP A 44 13.24 -12.65 -18.58
CA ASP A 44 13.47 -11.76 -19.72
C ASP A 44 14.85 -11.08 -19.67
N ARG A 45 15.55 -11.19 -18.54
CA ARG A 45 16.85 -10.59 -18.26
C ARG A 45 17.81 -11.59 -17.64
N PHE A 46 19.09 -11.45 -17.98
CA PHE A 46 20.17 -12.32 -17.51
C PHE A 46 21.31 -11.48 -16.99
N GLY A 47 21.98 -11.97 -15.95
CA GLY A 47 23.13 -11.31 -15.38
C GLY A 47 23.78 -12.18 -14.30
N SER A 48 24.95 -11.77 -13.84
CA SER A 48 25.80 -12.63 -13.01
C SER A 48 25.13 -13.17 -11.75
N LEU A 49 24.12 -12.48 -11.20
CA LEU A 49 23.48 -12.89 -9.95
C LEU A 49 22.37 -13.93 -10.10
N ASN A 50 21.88 -14.18 -11.33
CA ASN A 50 20.90 -15.25 -11.57
C ASN A 50 21.51 -16.53 -12.14
N ILE A 51 22.84 -16.57 -12.34
CA ILE A 51 23.58 -17.76 -12.76
C ILE A 51 23.73 -18.71 -11.57
N ALA A 52 23.27 -19.96 -11.75
CA ALA A 52 23.47 -21.06 -10.81
C ALA A 52 24.76 -21.83 -11.10
N GLU A 53 25.14 -21.95 -12.38
CA GLU A 53 26.32 -22.71 -12.82
C GLU A 53 26.92 -22.14 -14.10
N GLU A 54 28.24 -21.99 -14.11
CA GLU A 54 29.04 -21.65 -15.30
C GLU A 54 29.43 -22.94 -16.05
N LEU A 55 29.01 -23.07 -17.31
CA LEU A 55 29.21 -24.28 -18.12
C LEU A 55 30.40 -24.16 -19.08
N GLY A 56 31.19 -23.08 -18.95
CA GLY A 56 32.25 -22.70 -19.86
C GLY A 56 31.76 -22.27 -21.24
N GLN A 57 32.67 -21.73 -22.06
CA GLN A 57 32.38 -21.28 -23.43
C GLN A 57 31.22 -20.28 -23.51
N HIS A 58 31.15 -19.35 -22.54
CA HIS A 58 30.07 -18.35 -22.43
C HIS A 58 28.67 -18.94 -22.25
N ARG A 59 28.55 -20.19 -21.78
CA ARG A 59 27.28 -20.84 -21.44
C ARG A 59 27.14 -20.91 -19.94
N PHE A 60 25.90 -20.82 -19.48
CA PHE A 60 25.53 -20.87 -18.07
C PHE A 60 24.14 -21.50 -17.91
N ARG A 61 23.85 -21.97 -16.70
CA ARG A 61 22.51 -22.36 -16.25
C ARG A 61 22.05 -21.37 -15.19
N VAL A 62 20.82 -20.87 -15.31
CA VAL A 62 20.20 -20.02 -14.28
C VAL A 62 19.51 -20.86 -13.20
N TYR A 63 19.20 -20.27 -12.06
CA TYR A 63 18.37 -20.90 -11.05
C TYR A 63 17.00 -21.33 -11.64
N ASP A 64 16.43 -22.41 -11.11
CA ASP A 64 15.09 -22.90 -11.42
C ASP A 64 14.01 -22.24 -10.53
N ASP A 65 14.40 -21.81 -9.33
CA ASP A 65 13.55 -21.08 -8.39
C ASP A 65 13.50 -19.55 -8.64
N ALA A 66 12.85 -18.82 -7.73
CA ALA A 66 12.64 -17.37 -7.83
C ALA A 66 13.95 -16.54 -7.89
N ARG A 67 15.11 -17.10 -7.51
CA ARG A 67 16.41 -16.40 -7.67
C ARG A 67 16.71 -16.07 -9.12
N LYS A 68 16.10 -16.77 -10.09
CA LYS A 68 16.27 -16.49 -11.52
C LYS A 68 15.87 -15.07 -11.94
N TYR A 69 14.99 -14.42 -11.17
CA TYR A 69 14.56 -13.04 -11.42
C TYR A 69 15.54 -11.98 -10.86
N GLY A 70 16.50 -12.38 -10.00
CA GLY A 70 17.51 -11.51 -9.41
C GLY A 70 18.78 -11.43 -10.24
N TYR A 71 18.71 -10.82 -11.43
CA TYR A 71 19.81 -10.87 -12.41
C TYR A 71 20.98 -9.89 -12.15
N ALA A 72 20.78 -8.85 -11.34
CA ALA A 72 21.77 -7.79 -11.13
C ALA A 72 21.87 -7.36 -9.67
N THR A 73 22.96 -6.67 -9.34
CA THR A 73 23.22 -6.11 -8.01
C THR A 73 22.06 -5.24 -7.55
N MET A 74 21.53 -5.55 -6.36
CA MET A 74 20.43 -4.80 -5.76
C MET A 74 20.89 -3.46 -5.17
N GLY A 75 19.96 -2.51 -5.06
CA GLY A 75 20.15 -1.32 -4.23
C GLY A 75 20.15 -1.70 -2.75
N PHE A 76 21.31 -2.06 -2.22
CA PHE A 76 21.45 -2.55 -0.84
C PHE A 76 20.85 -1.61 0.22
N GLY A 77 21.00 -0.29 0.04
CA GLY A 77 20.41 0.71 0.94
C GLY A 77 18.89 0.56 1.07
N SER A 78 18.18 0.42 -0.07
CA SER A 78 16.73 0.21 -0.09
C SER A 78 16.33 -1.12 0.57
N VAL A 79 17.15 -2.17 0.42
CA VAL A 79 16.92 -3.48 1.06
C VAL A 79 17.03 -3.35 2.59
N PHE A 80 18.07 -2.68 3.10
CA PHE A 80 18.23 -2.46 4.55
C PHE A 80 17.13 -1.57 5.13
N GLN A 81 16.71 -0.53 4.40
CA GLN A 81 15.59 0.30 4.81
C GLN A 81 14.29 -0.52 4.89
N LEU A 82 14.01 -1.34 3.86
CA LEU A 82 12.83 -2.20 3.87
C LEU A 82 12.87 -3.19 5.05
N ARG A 83 14.02 -3.80 5.32
CA ARG A 83 14.17 -4.69 6.48
C ARG A 83 13.78 -4.00 7.79
N ALA A 84 14.32 -2.81 8.04
CA ALA A 84 13.99 -2.05 9.26
C ALA A 84 12.48 -1.73 9.36
N ALA A 85 11.85 -1.39 8.23
CA ALA A 85 10.43 -1.11 8.19
C ALA A 85 9.57 -2.37 8.42
N LEU A 86 9.96 -3.52 7.84
CA LEU A 86 9.30 -4.80 8.07
C LEU A 86 9.45 -5.27 9.51
N ASP A 87 10.64 -5.15 10.11
CA ASP A 87 10.90 -5.47 11.51
C ASP A 87 9.98 -4.64 12.43
N TYR A 88 9.81 -3.35 12.12
CA TYR A 88 8.88 -2.48 12.84
C TYR A 88 7.42 -2.92 12.70
N LEU A 89 6.95 -3.17 11.46
CA LEU A 89 5.58 -3.59 11.20
C LEU A 89 5.24 -4.93 11.85
N LEU A 90 6.17 -5.90 11.81
CA LEU A 90 6.02 -7.19 12.48
C LEU A 90 5.99 -7.06 13.99
N ARG A 91 6.77 -6.13 14.57
CA ARG A 91 6.74 -5.83 16.00
C ARG A 91 5.42 -5.21 16.45
N VAL A 92 4.82 -4.33 15.64
CA VAL A 92 3.48 -3.78 15.92
C VAL A 92 2.41 -4.86 15.72
N GLY A 93 2.61 -5.74 14.74
CA GLY A 93 1.72 -6.84 14.39
C GLY A 93 0.78 -6.46 13.25
N VAL A 94 0.86 -7.19 12.13
CA VAL A 94 0.02 -6.93 10.94
C VAL A 94 -1.48 -7.01 11.26
N PRO A 95 -1.97 -8.01 12.02
CA PRO A 95 -3.39 -8.06 12.41
C PRO A 95 -3.83 -6.86 13.26
N ASN A 96 -2.96 -6.37 14.16
CA ASN A 96 -3.24 -5.19 14.98
C ASN A 96 -3.35 -3.94 14.11
N ILE A 97 -2.46 -3.79 13.13
CA ILE A 97 -2.48 -2.68 12.18
C ILE A 97 -3.76 -2.73 11.33
N GLU A 98 -4.16 -3.90 10.84
CA GLU A 98 -5.41 -4.06 10.08
C GLU A 98 -6.60 -3.63 10.94
N ALA A 99 -6.78 -4.22 12.12
CA ALA A 99 -7.89 -3.90 13.01
C ALA A 99 -7.97 -2.41 13.34
N HIS A 100 -6.84 -1.78 13.69
CA HIS A 100 -6.75 -0.36 13.98
C HIS A 100 -7.14 0.52 12.78
N THR A 101 -6.47 0.31 11.64
CA THR A 101 -6.65 1.18 10.48
C THR A 101 -8.02 1.01 9.82
N VAL A 102 -8.58 -0.21 9.83
CA VAL A 102 -9.93 -0.48 9.32
C VAL A 102 -10.98 0.11 10.26
N SER A 103 -10.80 0.01 11.59
CA SER A 103 -11.72 0.64 12.55
C SER A 103 -11.80 2.15 12.36
N LEU A 104 -10.67 2.83 12.19
CA LEU A 104 -10.65 4.27 11.91
C LEU A 104 -11.30 4.61 10.57
N ALA A 105 -11.11 3.77 9.54
CA ALA A 105 -11.77 3.94 8.25
C ALA A 105 -13.29 3.78 8.34
N GLN A 106 -13.78 2.87 9.19
CA GLN A 106 -15.20 2.71 9.46
C GLN A 106 -15.78 3.90 10.25
N GLN A 107 -15.03 4.45 11.22
CA GLN A 107 -15.39 5.69 11.92
C GLN A 107 -15.55 6.84 10.92
N LEU A 108 -14.56 7.05 10.06
CA LEU A 108 -14.60 8.10 9.02
C LEU A 108 -15.76 7.89 8.05
N ASN A 109 -15.94 6.67 7.54
CA ASN A 109 -17.03 6.33 6.62
C ASN A 109 -18.39 6.67 7.25
N THR A 110 -18.63 6.21 8.48
CA THR A 110 -19.89 6.46 9.21
C THR A 110 -20.12 7.95 9.43
N GLY A 111 -19.08 8.69 9.84
CA GLY A 111 -19.18 10.14 10.05
C GLY A 111 -19.51 10.90 8.77
N LEU A 112 -18.84 10.58 7.65
CA LEU A 112 -19.08 11.20 6.36
C LEU A 112 -20.49 10.93 5.83
N VAL A 113 -20.98 9.68 5.97
CA VAL A 113 -22.38 9.34 5.64
C VAL A 113 -23.34 10.14 6.51
N GLY A 114 -23.08 10.27 7.81
CA GLY A 114 -23.89 11.06 8.73
C GLY A 114 -23.95 12.55 8.39
N GLN A 115 -22.91 13.08 7.75
CA GLN A 115 -22.85 14.46 7.24
C GLN A 115 -23.51 14.64 5.86
N GLY A 116 -24.02 13.56 5.26
CA GLY A 116 -24.67 13.60 3.94
C GLY A 116 -23.70 13.63 2.76
N HIS A 117 -22.43 13.25 2.95
CA HIS A 117 -21.47 13.09 1.85
C HIS A 117 -21.74 11.79 1.07
N ASP A 118 -21.44 11.80 -0.23
CA ASP A 118 -21.56 10.61 -1.08
C ASP A 118 -20.32 9.73 -0.94
N VAL A 119 -20.36 8.79 0.00
CA VAL A 119 -19.23 7.88 0.27
C VAL A 119 -19.25 6.71 -0.71
N TRP A 120 -18.25 6.65 -1.58
CA TRP A 120 -18.10 5.60 -2.59
C TRP A 120 -17.54 4.30 -2.02
N THR A 121 -16.74 4.41 -0.97
CA THR A 121 -16.19 3.23 -0.30
C THR A 121 -17.34 2.49 0.39
N PRO A 122 -17.60 1.22 0.06
CA PRO A 122 -18.68 0.47 0.66
C PRO A 122 -18.58 0.41 2.18
N LYS A 123 -19.73 0.34 2.85
CA LYS A 123 -19.78 0.01 4.27
C LYS A 123 -19.11 -1.35 4.50
N ASP A 124 -18.47 -1.51 5.66
CA ASP A 124 -17.79 -2.74 6.07
C ASP A 124 -16.61 -3.15 5.15
N ASN A 125 -16.12 -2.22 4.31
CA ASN A 125 -14.92 -2.42 3.52
C ASN A 125 -13.71 -2.72 4.42
N ARG A 126 -12.95 -3.76 4.08
CA ARG A 126 -11.78 -4.20 4.85
C ARG A 126 -10.53 -3.38 4.57
N SER A 127 -10.57 -2.40 3.68
CA SER A 127 -9.43 -1.53 3.36
C SER A 127 -9.46 -0.24 4.18
N PRO A 128 -8.30 0.26 4.65
CA PRO A 128 -8.20 1.52 5.40
C PRO A 128 -8.24 2.77 4.49
N ILE A 129 -8.90 2.67 3.34
CA ILE A 129 -9.01 3.75 2.37
C ILE A 129 -10.48 4.12 2.26
N VAL A 130 -10.78 5.41 2.43
CA VAL A 130 -12.12 5.98 2.28
C VAL A 130 -12.09 7.04 1.21
N THR A 131 -12.90 6.86 0.17
CA THR A 131 -13.17 7.83 -0.89
C THR A 131 -14.60 8.31 -0.78
N PHE A 132 -14.80 9.62 -0.87
CA PHE A 132 -16.13 10.25 -0.89
C PHE A 132 -16.13 11.47 -1.80
N ARG A 133 -17.30 11.82 -2.31
CA ARG A 133 -17.57 13.04 -3.07
C ARG A 133 -18.21 14.08 -2.15
N HIS A 134 -17.75 15.32 -2.24
CA HIS A 134 -18.16 16.37 -1.31
C HIS A 134 -19.20 17.34 -1.89
N HIS A 135 -19.32 17.49 -3.22
CA HIS A 135 -20.28 18.40 -3.88
C HIS A 135 -20.19 19.85 -3.39
N ARG A 136 -18.97 20.37 -3.26
CA ARG A 136 -18.70 21.73 -2.78
C ARG A 136 -17.72 22.42 -3.71
N ASP A 137 -17.65 23.74 -3.59
CA ASP A 137 -16.63 24.51 -4.28
C ASP A 137 -15.22 24.02 -3.90
N ILE A 138 -14.40 23.77 -4.91
CA ILE A 138 -13.06 23.19 -4.70
C ILE A 138 -12.11 24.15 -3.99
N ALA A 139 -12.28 25.47 -4.16
CA ALA A 139 -11.43 26.45 -3.48
C ALA A 139 -11.73 26.46 -1.98
N LEU A 140 -13.00 26.40 -1.59
CA LEU A 140 -13.42 26.24 -0.19
C LEU A 140 -12.84 24.97 0.45
N VAL A 141 -12.96 23.82 -0.24
CA VAL A 141 -12.46 22.54 0.27
C VAL A 141 -10.95 22.58 0.44
N ARG A 142 -10.22 23.13 -0.53
CA ARG A 142 -8.76 23.26 -0.46
C ARG A 142 -8.34 24.17 0.69
N SER A 143 -8.94 25.35 0.83
CA SER A 143 -8.55 26.32 1.86
C SER A 143 -8.81 25.77 3.26
N THR A 144 -9.99 25.19 3.51
CA THR A 144 -10.34 24.64 4.83
C THR A 144 -9.47 23.45 5.24
N LEU A 145 -9.12 22.57 4.30
CA LEU A 145 -8.17 21.47 4.56
C LEU A 145 -6.75 21.99 4.84
N GLU A 146 -6.31 23.01 4.10
CA GLU A 146 -4.99 23.63 4.29
C GLU A 146 -4.88 24.35 5.63
N GLU A 147 -5.88 25.16 5.99
CA GLU A 147 -5.98 25.86 7.29
C GLU A 147 -5.97 24.87 8.46
N ALA A 148 -6.65 23.72 8.30
CA ALA A 148 -6.64 22.65 9.28
C ALA A 148 -5.33 21.81 9.27
N GLY A 149 -4.43 22.02 8.30
CA GLY A 149 -3.21 21.24 8.15
C GLY A 149 -3.44 19.78 7.75
N ILE A 150 -4.56 19.48 7.08
CA ILE A 150 -4.95 18.14 6.66
C ILE A 150 -4.39 17.84 5.26
N ARG A 151 -3.68 16.72 5.13
CA ARG A 151 -3.18 16.23 3.83
C ARG A 151 -4.02 15.06 3.36
N ILE A 152 -4.70 15.24 2.24
CA ILE A 152 -5.59 14.24 1.63
C ILE A 152 -5.44 14.25 0.11
N SER A 153 -5.74 13.13 -0.55
CA SER A 153 -5.65 13.03 -2.00
C SER A 153 -6.94 13.53 -2.67
N PHE A 154 -6.81 14.52 -3.55
CA PHE A 154 -7.88 14.90 -4.48
C PHE A 154 -7.94 13.90 -5.67
N LYS A 155 -9.16 13.60 -6.12
CA LYS A 155 -9.50 12.71 -7.24
C LYS A 155 -10.59 13.36 -8.09
N ALA A 156 -10.81 12.83 -9.30
CA ALA A 156 -11.82 13.33 -10.25
C ALA A 156 -11.81 14.86 -10.36
N GLU A 157 -10.66 15.43 -10.75
CA GLU A 157 -10.46 16.89 -10.89
C GLU A 157 -10.74 17.72 -9.61
N GLY A 158 -10.84 17.04 -8.47
CA GLY A 158 -11.02 17.62 -7.15
C GLY A 158 -12.45 17.54 -6.61
N GLU A 159 -13.37 16.85 -7.28
CA GLU A 159 -14.72 16.56 -6.76
C GLU A 159 -14.71 15.49 -5.64
N GLU A 160 -13.67 14.67 -5.61
CA GLU A 160 -13.53 13.54 -4.70
C GLU A 160 -12.30 13.68 -3.82
N LEU A 161 -12.45 13.26 -2.56
CA LEU A 161 -11.38 13.15 -1.61
C LEU A 161 -11.16 11.69 -1.24
N ARG A 162 -9.89 11.28 -1.19
CA ARG A 162 -9.47 9.94 -0.77
C ARG A 162 -8.52 10.01 0.42
N ALA A 163 -9.01 9.60 1.58
CA ALA A 163 -8.24 9.39 2.79
C ALA A 163 -7.61 7.98 2.77
N GLY A 164 -6.33 7.89 3.09
CA GLY A 164 -5.64 6.64 3.36
C GLY A 164 -5.18 6.64 4.81
N ILE A 165 -5.85 5.86 5.66
CA ILE A 165 -5.63 5.88 7.11
C ILE A 165 -4.51 4.91 7.45
N ALA A 166 -3.37 5.45 7.85
CA ALA A 166 -2.17 4.68 8.15
C ALA A 166 -2.10 4.31 9.64
N LEU A 167 -1.15 3.42 9.97
CA LEU A 167 -0.95 2.93 11.34
C LEU A 167 -0.65 4.02 12.37
N PHE A 168 -0.15 5.19 11.93
CA PHE A 168 0.21 6.30 12.80
C PHE A 168 -0.95 7.29 13.00
N ASN A 169 -2.07 7.10 12.31
CA ASN A 169 -3.28 7.89 12.54
C ASN A 169 -4.04 7.39 13.78
N ASN A 170 -4.85 8.26 14.37
CA ASN A 170 -5.70 7.96 15.52
C ASN A 170 -7.12 8.54 15.34
N SER A 171 -8.00 8.37 16.33
CA SER A 171 -9.38 8.89 16.27
C SER A 171 -9.42 10.41 16.22
N ASP A 172 -8.50 11.12 16.88
CA ASP A 172 -8.44 12.59 16.83
C ASP A 172 -8.19 13.10 15.40
N ASP A 173 -7.37 12.39 14.61
CA ASP A 173 -7.18 12.72 13.19
C ASP A 173 -8.47 12.56 12.38
N ILE A 174 -9.28 11.54 12.71
CA ILE A 174 -10.57 11.28 12.05
C ILE A 174 -11.58 12.34 12.44
N ASP A 175 -11.69 12.64 13.72
CA ASP A 175 -12.61 13.66 14.24
C ASP A 175 -12.27 15.03 13.68
N LYS A 176 -10.98 15.38 13.60
CA LYS A 176 -10.52 16.62 12.97
C LYS A 176 -10.92 16.72 11.49
N LEU A 177 -10.83 15.63 10.73
CA LEU A 177 -11.30 15.63 9.34
C LEU A 177 -12.82 15.78 9.27
N LEU A 178 -13.56 15.09 10.13
CA LEU A 178 -15.02 15.19 10.19
C LEU A 178 -15.49 16.59 10.59
N ASP A 179 -14.81 17.25 11.53
CA ASP A 179 -15.13 18.63 11.93
C ASP A 179 -14.99 19.58 10.73
N VAL A 180 -13.93 19.43 9.93
CA VAL A 180 -13.74 20.24 8.72
C VAL A 180 -14.82 19.94 7.68
N THR A 181 -15.06 18.66 7.37
CA THR A 181 -16.02 18.26 6.33
C THR A 181 -17.47 18.54 6.70
N GLY A 182 -17.79 18.57 8.00
CA GLY A 182 -19.11 18.90 8.52
C GLY A 182 -19.44 20.39 8.47
N ASN A 183 -18.42 21.25 8.37
CA ASN A 183 -18.57 22.69 8.23
C ASN A 183 -18.65 23.17 6.77
N TRP A 184 -18.60 22.25 5.80
CA TRP A 184 -18.82 22.58 4.39
C TRP A 184 -20.32 22.75 4.10
N ALA A 185 -20.80 23.98 4.30
CA ALA A 185 -22.12 24.43 3.85
C ALA A 185 -22.26 24.31 2.32
#